data_AF-A0A5B7IL71-F1
#
_entry.id   AF-A0A5B7IL71-F1
#
_cell.length_a   1.000
_cell.length_b   1.000
_cell.length_c   1.000
_cell.angle_alpha   90.00
_cell.angle_beta   90.00
_cell.angle_gamma   90.00
#
_symmetry.space_group_name_H-M   'P 1'
#
loop_
_entity.id
_entity.type
_entity.pdbx_description
1 polymer ?
#
loop_
_entity_poly.entity_id
_entity_poly.type
_entity_poly.pdbx_seq_one_letter_code
_entity_poly.pdbx_strand_id
1 'polypeptide(L)'
;MLTNKIASILAVCITVILTGLLCRTVFVVGATQDEAQQQKLDEEIRTHGDIIQYNFIDSYANLTYKTLSLLSWGVTRCSEVQFLAKIDDDVLVNPFHLKVFVQDTLQHPPAPKVGRVGCLEGRKGLRGASLCRD
;
A
#
# COMPACT_ATOMS: atom_id res chain seq x y z
N MET A 1 3.19 17.00 1.10
CA MET A 1 1.85 17.51 0.70
C MET A 1 1.93 17.88 -0.77
N LEU A 2 1.89 16.87 -1.65
CA LEU A 2 1.81 17.07 -3.09
C LEU A 2 0.41 17.54 -3.44
N THR A 3 0.34 18.80 -3.86
CA THR A 3 -0.78 19.55 -4.41
C THR A 3 -2.00 18.75 -4.91
N ASN A 4 -3.16 19.00 -4.29
CA ASN A 4 -4.56 19.15 -4.78
C ASN A 4 -5.13 18.34 -5.98
N LYS A 5 -4.41 17.41 -6.61
CA LYS A 5 -4.92 16.51 -7.66
C LYS A 5 -4.31 15.10 -7.67
N ILE A 6 -3.22 14.88 -6.94
CA ILE A 6 -2.59 13.56 -6.81
C ILE A 6 -3.14 12.95 -5.52
N ALA A 7 -4.29 12.29 -5.62
CA ALA A 7 -5.04 11.72 -4.48
C ALA A 7 -4.18 10.67 -3.77
N SER A 8 -3.37 11.04 -2.80
CA SER A 8 -2.32 10.15 -2.30
C SER A 8 -2.96 9.06 -1.46
N ILE A 9 -2.83 7.80 -1.89
CA ILE A 9 -3.24 6.67 -1.07
C ILE A 9 -2.08 6.40 -0.11
N LEU A 10 -2.33 6.66 1.16
CA LEU A 10 -1.51 6.21 2.25
C LEU A 10 -1.71 4.72 2.44
N ALA A 11 -0.61 3.99 2.31
CA ALA A 11 -0.55 2.59 2.59
C ALA A 11 0.27 2.38 3.86
N VAL A 12 -0.36 1.80 4.86
CA VAL A 12 0.32 1.49 6.11
C VAL A 12 0.43 -0.03 6.23
N CYS A 13 1.66 -0.53 6.08
CA CYS A 13 2.01 -1.89 6.46
C CYS A 13 2.15 -1.90 7.98
N ILE A 14 1.28 -2.64 8.66
CA ILE A 14 1.25 -2.73 10.11
C ILE A 14 1.77 -4.10 10.52
N THR A 15 2.86 -4.10 11.29
CA THR A 15 3.44 -5.29 11.91
C THR A 15 3.31 -5.17 13.42
N VAL A 16 2.83 -6.21 14.09
CA VAL A 16 2.79 -6.24 15.55
C VAL A 16 4.13 -6.77 16.07
N ILE A 17 4.77 -5.99 16.93
CA ILE A 17 5.98 -6.36 17.66
C ILE A 17 5.66 -6.52 19.14
N LEU A 18 6.55 -7.16 19.91
CA LEU A 18 6.34 -7.44 21.34
C LEU A 18 5.97 -6.19 22.17
N THR A 19 6.38 -5.00 21.74
CA THR A 19 6.16 -3.73 22.45
C THR A 19 5.04 -2.85 21.87
N GLY A 20 4.40 -3.23 20.75
CA GLY A 20 3.37 -2.40 20.12
C GLY A 20 3.17 -2.62 18.62
N LEU A 21 2.68 -1.59 17.92
CA LEU A 21 2.56 -1.60 16.47
C LEU A 21 3.75 -0.90 15.83
N LEU A 22 4.40 -1.57 14.89
CA LEU A 22 5.30 -0.95 13.95
C LEU A 22 4.53 -0.67 12.65
N CYS A 23 4.41 0.61 12.30
CA CYS A 23 3.72 1.05 11.10
C CYS A 23 4.76 1.56 10.10
N ARG A 24 4.82 0.94 8.92
CA ARG A 24 5.55 1.49 7.78
C ARG A 24 4.56 2.12 6.82
N THR A 25 4.75 3.41 6.61
CA THR A 25 3.94 4.19 5.69
C THR A 25 4.62 4.27 4.34
N VAL A 26 3.85 4.08 3.28
CA VAL A 26 4.25 4.37 1.91
C VAL A 26 3.11 5.10 1.19
N PHE A 27 3.46 5.90 0.19
CA PHE A 27 2.51 6.66 -0.61
C PHE A 27 2.47 6.05 -2.01
N VAL A 28 1.30 5.61 -2.44
CA VAL A 28 1.11 5.18 -3.82
C VAL A 28 0.69 6.39 -4.64
N VAL A 29 1.32 6.60 -5.79
CA VAL A 29 1.01 7.67 -6.74
C VAL A 29 0.99 7.15 -8.18
N GLY A 30 0.17 7.75 -9.03
CA GLY A 30 0.21 7.53 -10.47
C GLY A 30 1.17 8.49 -11.17
N ALA A 31 1.21 8.40 -12.50
CA ALA A 31 1.85 9.38 -13.38
C ALA A 31 0.98 10.63 -13.54
N THR A 32 1.63 11.78 -13.71
CA THR A 32 0.98 13.03 -14.12
C THR A 32 1.43 13.41 -15.52
N GLN A 33 0.58 14.12 -16.27
CA GLN A 33 0.92 14.68 -17.58
C GLN A 33 1.58 16.06 -17.47
N ASP A 34 1.56 16.66 -16.28
CA ASP A 34 2.18 17.95 -16.00
C ASP A 34 3.65 17.73 -15.63
N GLU A 35 4.55 18.16 -16.53
CA GLU A 35 6.00 18.02 -16.34
C GLU A 35 6.50 18.73 -15.07
N ALA A 36 5.93 19.88 -14.72
CA ALA A 36 6.32 20.61 -13.51
C ALA A 36 5.87 19.86 -12.24
N GLN A 37 4.73 19.18 -12.29
CA GLN A 37 4.31 18.30 -11.19
C GLN A 37 5.17 17.04 -11.11
N GLN A 38 5.54 16.43 -12.24
CA GLN A 38 6.41 15.25 -12.26
C GLN A 38 7.80 15.57 -11.70
N GLN A 39 8.37 16.73 -12.03
CA GLN A 39 9.66 17.18 -11.46
C GLN A 39 9.61 17.29 -9.93
N LYS A 40 8.53 17.89 -9.38
CA LYS A 40 8.34 17.95 -7.93
C LYS A 40 8.17 16.58 -7.30
N LEU A 41 7.48 15.68 -7.99
CA LEU A 41 7.30 14.31 -7.54
C LEU A 41 8.64 13.57 -7.49
N ASP A 42 9.48 13.71 -8.51
CA ASP A 42 10.81 13.10 -8.57
C ASP A 42 11.72 13.61 -7.44
N GLU A 43 11.65 14.91 -7.13
CA GLU A 43 12.34 15.51 -5.99
C GLU A 43 11.85 14.94 -4.65
N GLU A 44 10.54 14.75 -4.48
CA GLU A 44 9.96 14.18 -3.26
C GLU A 44 10.37 12.71 -3.09
N ILE A 45 10.29 11.92 -4.17
CA ILE A 45 10.75 10.53 -4.21
C ILE A 45 12.22 10.45 -3.78
N ARG A 46 13.09 11.31 -4.35
CA ARG A 46 14.52 11.32 -4.03
C ARG A 46 14.80 11.73 -2.58
N THR A 47 13.97 12.60 -2.01
CA THR A 47 14.18 13.14 -0.67
C THR A 47 13.70 12.20 0.42
N HIS A 48 12.55 11.55 0.24
CA HIS A 48 11.90 10.76 1.29
C HIS A 48 11.97 9.25 1.08
N GLY A 49 11.98 8.78 -0.17
CA GLY A 49 12.09 7.35 -0.50
C GLY A 49 10.90 6.49 -0.03
N ASP A 50 9.76 7.10 0.25
CA ASP A 50 8.52 6.46 0.72
C ASP A 50 7.38 6.50 -0.30
N ILE A 51 7.66 6.96 -1.52
CA ILE A 51 6.70 7.03 -2.64
C ILE A 51 6.92 5.85 -3.60
N ILE A 52 5.82 5.23 -4.01
CA ILE A 52 5.75 4.19 -5.04
C ILE A 52 4.92 4.75 -6.20
N GLN A 53 5.59 5.05 -7.31
CA GLN A 53 4.95 5.52 -8.52
C GLN A 53 4.60 4.37 -9.46
N TYR A 54 3.36 4.32 -9.93
CA TYR A 54 2.88 3.37 -10.92
C TYR A 54 2.53 4.06 -12.25
N ASN A 55 2.60 3.30 -13.35
CA ASN A 55 2.35 3.80 -14.70
C ASN A 55 0.85 3.82 -15.07
N PHE A 56 0.07 4.65 -14.39
CA PHE A 56 -1.29 5.02 -14.77
C PHE A 56 -1.51 6.50 -14.48
N ILE A 57 -2.38 7.18 -15.23
CA ILE A 57 -2.67 8.60 -14.97
C ILE A 57 -3.37 8.76 -13.62
N ASP A 58 -2.74 9.49 -12.69
CA ASP A 58 -3.33 9.75 -11.38
C ASP A 58 -4.53 10.68 -11.53
N SER A 59 -5.71 10.13 -11.28
CA SER A 59 -6.96 10.85 -11.36
C SER A 59 -7.99 10.15 -10.49
N TYR A 60 -9.02 10.89 -10.07
CA TYR A 60 -10.10 10.33 -9.26
C TYR A 60 -10.77 9.12 -9.94
N ALA A 61 -10.90 9.15 -11.27
CA ALA A 61 -11.45 8.03 -12.04
C ALA A 61 -10.59 6.75 -11.96
N ASN A 62 -9.28 6.90 -11.70
CA ASN A 62 -8.31 5.80 -11.65
C ASN A 62 -7.95 5.36 -10.23
N LEU A 63 -8.69 5.79 -9.20
CA LEU A 63 -8.47 5.34 -7.82
C LEU A 63 -8.56 3.81 -7.64
N THR A 64 -9.32 3.13 -8.50
CA THR A 64 -9.37 1.66 -8.53
C THR A 64 -8.01 1.07 -8.91
N TYR A 65 -7.36 1.59 -9.96
CA TYR A 65 -6.01 1.16 -10.33
C TYR A 65 -5.01 1.45 -9.22
N LYS A 66 -5.17 2.57 -8.53
CA LYS A 66 -4.34 2.93 -7.38
C LYS A 66 -4.48 1.94 -6.23
N THR A 67 -5.71 1.54 -5.91
CA THR A 67 -6.00 0.54 -4.86
C THR A 67 -5.47 -0.84 -5.25
N LEU A 68 -5.65 -1.27 -6.50
CA LEU A 68 -5.09 -2.53 -6.99
C LEU A 68 -3.56 -2.53 -6.97
N SER A 69 -2.95 -1.41 -7.32
CA SER A 69 -1.50 -1.23 -7.27
C SER A 69 -0.97 -1.34 -5.84
N LEU A 70 -1.65 -0.71 -4.88
CA LEU A 70 -1.37 -0.88 -3.46
C LEU A 70 -1.47 -2.35 -3.03
N LEU A 71 -2.58 -3.03 -3.35
CA LEU A 71 -2.75 -4.43 -2.95
C LEU A 71 -1.64 -5.32 -3.55
N SER A 72 -1.31 -5.12 -4.83
CA SER A 72 -0.22 -5.82 -5.50
C SER A 72 1.13 -5.58 -4.81
N TRP A 73 1.43 -4.31 -4.50
CA TRP A 73 2.64 -3.94 -3.75
C TRP A 73 2.66 -4.57 -2.36
N GLY A 74 1.54 -4.55 -1.63
CA GLY A 74 1.43 -5.12 -0.29
C GLY A 74 1.68 -6.63 -0.28
N VAL A 75 1.09 -7.37 -1.22
CA VAL A 75 1.30 -8.82 -1.33
C VAL A 75 2.75 -9.16 -1.70
N THR A 76 3.40 -8.33 -2.53
CA THR A 76 4.76 -8.62 -3.04
C THR A 76 5.89 -8.11 -2.15
N ARG A 77 5.69 -7.00 -1.41
CA ARG A 77 6.73 -6.31 -0.62
C ARG A 77 6.44 -6.29 0.88
N CYS A 78 5.21 -6.56 1.29
CA CYS A 78 4.80 -6.70 2.69
C CYS A 78 4.22 -8.11 2.94
N SER A 79 4.82 -9.17 2.38
CA SER A 79 4.28 -10.54 2.50
C SER A 79 4.20 -11.08 3.94
N GLU A 80 4.95 -10.50 4.87
CA GLU A 80 4.98 -10.89 6.28
C GLU A 80 4.06 -10.04 7.18
N VAL A 81 3.38 -9.01 6.63
CA VAL A 81 2.57 -8.11 7.44
C VAL A 81 1.16 -8.67 7.63
N GLN A 82 0.65 -8.55 8.85
CA GLN A 82 -0.66 -9.09 9.22
C GLN A 82 -1.79 -8.17 8.76
N PHE A 83 -1.51 -6.88 8.60
CA PHE A 83 -2.48 -5.88 8.18
C PHE A 83 -1.88 -4.93 7.15
N LEU A 84 -2.65 -4.68 6.11
CA LEU A 84 -2.45 -3.58 5.17
C LEU A 84 -3.62 -2.63 5.33
N ALA A 85 -3.34 -1.39 5.75
CA ALA A 85 -4.36 -0.35 5.82
C ALA A 85 -4.22 0.60 4.62
N LYS A 86 -5.33 0.81 3.93
CA LYS A 86 -5.50 1.86 2.93
C LYS A 86 -6.17 3.05 3.58
N ILE A 87 -5.53 4.20 3.55
CA ILE A 87 -6.02 5.46 4.13
C ILE A 87 -5.83 6.54 3.07
N ASP A 88 -6.84 7.38 2.85
CA ASP A 88 -6.71 8.51 1.92
C ASP A 88 -6.11 9.73 2.64
N ASP A 89 -5.54 10.67 1.88
CA ASP A 89 -4.90 11.89 2.39
C ASP A 89 -5.89 12.89 3.01
N ASP A 90 -7.20 12.71 2.79
CA ASP A 90 -8.29 13.47 3.38
C ASP A 90 -8.97 12.78 4.57
N VAL A 91 -8.41 11.65 5.05
CA VAL A 91 -8.93 10.89 6.19
C VAL A 91 -8.03 11.05 7.42
N LEU A 92 -8.65 11.37 8.56
CA LEU A 92 -7.97 11.34 9.86
C LEU A 92 -8.17 9.97 10.54
N VAL A 93 -7.06 9.39 11.02
CA VAL A 93 -7.07 8.10 11.72
C VAL A 93 -6.65 8.30 13.17
N ASN A 94 -7.43 7.75 14.11
CA ASN A 94 -7.04 7.69 15.52
C ASN A 94 -6.08 6.51 15.76
N PRO A 95 -4.79 6.75 16.04
CA PRO A 95 -3.80 5.68 16.18
C PRO A 95 -4.05 4.78 17.39
N PHE A 96 -4.65 5.30 18.47
CA PHE A 96 -4.94 4.51 19.67
C PHE A 96 -6.07 3.51 19.42
N HIS A 97 -7.13 3.94 18.75
CA HIS A 97 -8.22 3.04 18.35
C HIS A 97 -7.76 2.02 17.31
N LEU A 98 -6.93 2.44 16.34
CA LEU A 98 -6.36 1.51 15.37
C LEU A 98 -5.51 0.42 16.05
N LYS A 99 -4.74 0.80 17.08
CA LYS A 99 -3.97 -0.15 17.88
C LYS A 99 -4.85 -1.20 18.56
N VAL A 100 -5.89 -0.75 19.26
CA VAL A 100 -6.83 -1.65 19.94
C VAL A 100 -7.52 -2.58 18.93
N PHE A 101 -7.97 -2.04 17.80
CA PHE A 101 -8.62 -2.83 16.74
C PHE A 101 -7.70 -3.92 16.16
N VAL A 102 -6.46 -3.58 15.84
CA VAL A 102 -5.48 -4.53 15.31
C VAL A 102 -5.16 -5.63 16.34
N GLN A 103 -4.98 -5.25 17.61
CA GLN A 103 -4.69 -6.21 18.68
C GLN A 103 -5.86 -7.17 18.93
N ASP A 104 -7.10 -6.67 18.96
CA ASP A 104 -8.29 -7.50 19.13
C ASP A 104 -8.49 -8.44 17.93
N THR A 105 -8.30 -7.94 16.71
CA THR A 105 -8.45 -8.74 15.48
C THR A 105 -7.45 -9.89 15.40
N LEU A 106 -6.25 -9.74 15.97
CA LEU A 106 -5.27 -10.84 16.05
C LEU A 106 -5.67 -11.92 17.05
N GLN A 107 -6.34 -11.56 18.15
CA GLN A 107 -6.83 -12.51 19.15
C GLN A 107 -8.12 -13.19 18.67
N HIS A 108 -8.96 -12.45 17.95
CA HIS A 108 -10.26 -12.88 17.47
C HIS A 108 -10.38 -12.67 15.94
N PRO A 109 -9.69 -13.47 15.13
CA PRO A 109 -9.67 -13.28 13.68
C PRO A 109 -11.08 -13.45 13.10
N PRO A 110 -11.66 -12.42 12.46
CA PRO A 110 -12.94 -12.55 11.81
C PRO A 110 -12.83 -13.52 10.64
N ALA A 111 -13.94 -14.19 10.30
CA ALA A 111 -14.01 -14.97 9.07
C ALA A 111 -13.59 -14.08 7.88
N PRO A 112 -12.69 -14.55 7.00
CA PRO A 112 -12.20 -13.75 5.88
C PRO A 112 -13.37 -13.27 5.02
N LYS A 113 -13.57 -11.96 4.95
CA LYS A 113 -14.63 -11.32 4.15
C LYS A 113 -14.23 -11.07 2.69
N VAL A 114 -13.00 -11.43 2.30
CA VAL A 114 -12.46 -11.28 0.94
C VAL A 114 -11.71 -12.55 0.54
N GLY A 115 -11.96 -13.00 -0.70
CA GLY A 115 -11.38 -14.21 -1.29
C GLY A 115 -9.87 -14.13 -1.50
N ARG A 116 -9.26 -15.29 -1.75
CA ARG A 116 -7.82 -15.47 -1.97
C ARG A 116 -7.34 -14.57 -3.12
N VAL A 117 -6.69 -13.44 -2.82
CA VAL A 117 -5.88 -12.68 -3.79
C VAL A 117 -4.54 -13.41 -3.90
N GLY A 118 -4.56 -14.56 -4.56
CA GLY A 118 -3.35 -15.22 -5.03
C GLY A 118 -3.09 -14.79 -6.46
N CYS A 119 -1.83 -14.74 -6.88
CA CYS A 119 -1.52 -14.91 -8.28
C CYS A 119 -2.23 -16.19 -8.73
N LEU A 120 -3.14 -16.09 -9.71
CA LEU A 120 -3.60 -17.26 -10.44
C LEU A 120 -2.42 -17.72 -11.30
N GLU A 121 -1.43 -18.36 -10.67
CA GLU A 121 -0.46 -19.14 -11.41
C GLU A 121 -1.23 -20.27 -12.06
N GLY A 122 -1.28 -20.21 -13.39
CA GLY A 122 -1.71 -21.32 -14.22
C GLY A 122 -1.05 -22.60 -13.73
N ARG A 123 -1.88 -23.61 -13.50
CA ARG A 123 -1.49 -24.96 -13.13
C ARG A 123 -0.24 -25.43 -13.91
N LYS A 124 0.89 -25.63 -13.23
CA LYS A 124 1.60 -26.91 -13.04
C LYS A 124 2.99 -26.64 -12.46
N GLY A 125 3.35 -27.44 -11.47
CA GLY A 125 4.41 -27.12 -10.51
C GLY A 125 5.82 -27.08 -11.09
N LEU A 126 6.69 -26.37 -10.36
CA LEU A 126 8.14 -26.54 -10.35
C LEU A 126 8.66 -25.94 -9.03
N ARG A 127 9.63 -26.65 -8.45
CA ARG A 127 10.38 -26.24 -7.26
C ARG A 127 11.22 -25.01 -7.60
N GLY A 128 11.34 -24.09 -6.64
CA GLY A 128 12.28 -22.96 -6.71
C GLY A 128 11.57 -21.63 -6.90
N ALA A 129 11.28 -20.95 -5.79
CA ALA A 129 10.90 -19.54 -5.81
C ALA A 129 12.12 -18.71 -6.24
N SER A 130 12.27 -18.50 -7.55
CA SER A 130 13.16 -17.48 -8.09
C SER A 130 12.42 -16.15 -8.10
N LEU A 131 12.75 -15.32 -7.11
CA LEU A 131 13.15 -13.93 -7.29
C LEU A 131 12.39 -13.11 -8.36
N CYS A 132 11.36 -12.36 -7.94
CA CYS A 132 10.90 -11.20 -8.71
C CYS A 132 11.74 -9.97 -8.31
N ARG A 133 12.83 -9.74 -9.05
CA ARG A 133 13.48 -8.41 -9.27
C ARG A 133 12.73 -7.70 -10.41
N ASP A 134 12.55 -6.39 -10.50
CA ASP A 134 12.94 -5.22 -9.70
C ASP A 134 11.70 -4.31 -9.54
#